data_AF-A0A7G9GBP6-F1
#
_entry.id   AF-A0A7G9GBP6-F1
#
_cell.length_a   1.000
_cell.length_b   1.000
_cell.length_c   1.000
_cell.angle_alpha   90.00
_cell.angle_beta   90.00
_cell.angle_gamma   90.00
#
_symmetry.space_group_name_H-M   'P 1'
#
loop_
_entity.id
_entity.type
_entity.pdbx_description
1 polymer ?
#
loop_
_entity_poly.entity_id
_entity_poly.type
_entity_poly.pdbx_seq_one_letter_code
_entity_poly.pdbx_strand_id
1 'polypeptide(L)'
;MMNYRIGRNTKCLIAAACVLSLVLGGCGGGQEEWKIAVITDGAGVEETGIYQAVWQGVEQFAGESSDSAEAYVPGGKDLASYEKTMADAVTDGANVIVCTGEAFEHAVYDMQRMERDVRFILLNGTPREEDGPEKIRGNTSSVMLAKEQAGFLAGYAAVKEGYVSLGFLGGVKSEENIRYGSGYLQGIDQAAEEMGLSPEQVTVRFRFLDGNSISPSLMQTVKEWYQQGCQVVYACDSGPELLARESAEAYGGKVIDTRMDESPQSASVLTSAGMDYRQAAYHSLKLLEEGKLPGGEKTVLDASYGGVGLRIAGSGFSAFTKEQYNTVIQKLASGEIKVSKQDVTQNLNKFEINHSTVNIES
;
A
#
# COMPACT_ATOMS: atom_id res chain seq x y z
N MET A 1 -48.94 -45.50 -40.74
CA MET A 1 -49.41 -45.37 -39.34
C MET A 1 -49.14 -46.70 -38.66
N MET A 2 -48.04 -46.80 -37.90
CA MET A 2 -48.03 -46.84 -36.42
C MET A 2 -48.88 -48.01 -35.89
N ASN A 3 -48.41 -48.97 -35.11
CA ASN A 3 -47.18 -49.15 -34.34
C ASN A 3 -47.22 -50.58 -33.72
N TYR A 4 -46.10 -51.06 -33.18
CA TYR A 4 -45.89 -51.36 -31.75
C TYR A 4 -45.10 -52.66 -31.44
N ARG A 5 -43.93 -52.41 -30.83
CA ARG A 5 -43.15 -53.14 -29.81
C ARG A 5 -42.51 -54.51 -30.07
N ILE A 6 -41.17 -54.44 -29.93
CA ILE A 6 -40.18 -55.48 -29.66
C ILE A 6 -40.11 -55.75 -28.14
N GLY A 7 -39.82 -57.00 -27.77
CA GLY A 7 -39.29 -57.35 -26.46
C GLY A 7 -38.56 -58.70 -26.44
N ARG A 8 -37.24 -58.65 -26.16
CA ARG A 8 -36.36 -59.62 -25.43
C ARG A 8 -36.25 -61.07 -25.99
N ASN A 9 -35.12 -61.77 -26.02
CA ASN A 9 -33.86 -61.67 -25.28
C ASN A 9 -32.79 -62.61 -25.92
N THR A 10 -31.55 -62.13 -25.95
CA THR A 10 -30.28 -62.83 -25.61
C THR A 10 -29.77 -64.02 -26.44
N LYS A 11 -28.63 -63.81 -27.12
CA LYS A 11 -27.48 -64.72 -27.09
C LYS A 11 -26.17 -63.92 -27.13
N CYS A 12 -25.31 -64.16 -26.14
CA CYS A 12 -23.94 -63.67 -26.06
C CYS A 12 -23.08 -64.23 -27.19
N LEU A 13 -22.26 -63.38 -27.79
CA LEU A 13 -21.04 -63.78 -28.47
C LEU A 13 -19.97 -62.72 -28.23
N ILE A 14 -18.91 -63.16 -27.58
CA ILE A 14 -17.70 -62.43 -27.25
C ILE A 14 -16.89 -62.27 -28.53
N ALA A 15 -16.57 -61.04 -28.90
CA ALA A 15 -15.56 -60.74 -29.93
C ALA A 15 -14.69 -59.60 -29.41
N ALA A 16 -13.38 -59.87 -29.35
CA ALA A 16 -12.34 -58.99 -28.85
C ALA A 16 -12.26 -57.70 -29.65
N ALA A 17 -12.42 -56.56 -28.97
CA ALA A 17 -12.08 -55.25 -29.49
C ALA A 17 -10.77 -54.80 -28.82
N CYS A 18 -9.75 -54.56 -29.64
CA CYS A 18 -8.51 -53.91 -29.26
C CYS A 18 -8.83 -52.58 -28.56
N VAL A 19 -8.62 -52.54 -27.24
CA VAL A 19 -8.60 -51.30 -26.47
C VAL A 19 -7.35 -50.55 -26.92
N LEU A 20 -7.55 -49.58 -27.81
CA LEU A 20 -6.56 -48.54 -28.05
C LEU A 20 -6.56 -47.66 -26.79
N SER A 21 -5.72 -48.04 -25.83
CA SER A 21 -5.44 -47.26 -24.63
C SER A 21 -4.78 -45.95 -25.06
N LEU A 22 -5.59 -44.95 -25.39
CA LEU A 22 -5.18 -43.56 -25.29
C LEU A 22 -4.84 -43.32 -23.82
N VAL A 23 -3.55 -43.43 -23.52
CA VAL A 23 -2.95 -42.84 -22.33
C VAL A 23 -3.12 -41.34 -22.51
N LEU A 24 -4.30 -40.84 -22.14
CA LEU A 24 -4.42 -39.50 -21.58
C LEU A 24 -3.62 -39.57 -20.29
N GLY A 25 -2.31 -39.34 -20.41
CA GLY A 25 -1.53 -38.84 -19.30
C GLY A 25 -2.19 -37.54 -18.90
N GLY A 26 -3.13 -37.64 -17.96
CA GLY A 26 -3.48 -36.51 -17.13
C GLY A 26 -2.20 -36.11 -16.44
N CYS A 27 -1.50 -35.14 -17.01
CA CYS A 27 -0.75 -34.21 -16.20
C CYS A 27 -1.80 -33.62 -15.24
N GLY A 28 -1.93 -34.25 -14.07
CA GLY A 28 -2.38 -33.54 -12.90
C GLY A 28 -1.38 -32.42 -12.74
N GLY A 29 -1.72 -31.25 -13.29
CA GLY A 29 -1.08 -30.01 -12.89
C GLY A 29 -1.41 -29.84 -11.43
N GLY A 30 -0.55 -30.40 -10.56
CA GLY A 30 -0.51 -29.97 -9.18
C GLY A 30 -0.29 -28.48 -9.23
N GLN A 31 -1.25 -27.74 -8.67
CA GLN A 31 -1.05 -26.34 -8.36
C GLN A 31 0.28 -26.25 -7.60
N GLU A 32 1.18 -25.40 -8.07
CA GLU A 32 2.48 -25.21 -7.43
C GLU A 32 2.22 -24.76 -5.99
N GLU A 33 2.61 -25.59 -5.02
CA GLU A 33 2.40 -25.29 -3.60
C GLU A 33 3.33 -24.13 -3.23
N TRP A 34 2.74 -23.02 -2.78
CA TRP A 34 3.51 -21.87 -2.35
C TRP A 34 4.02 -22.10 -0.92
N LYS A 35 5.32 -21.92 -0.75
CA LYS A 35 6.01 -21.87 0.54
C LYS A 35 6.51 -20.46 0.74
N ILE A 36 5.75 -19.70 1.51
CA ILE A 36 5.86 -18.25 1.61
C ILE A 36 6.62 -17.89 2.89
N ALA A 37 7.74 -17.20 2.74
CA ALA A 37 8.48 -16.65 3.87
C ALA A 37 8.27 -15.14 3.95
N VAL A 38 7.79 -14.66 5.11
CA VAL A 38 7.72 -13.24 5.44
C VAL A 38 8.98 -12.87 6.21
N ILE A 39 9.81 -11.98 5.67
CA ILE A 39 11.03 -11.51 6.34
C ILE A 39 10.74 -10.17 7.02
N THR A 40 10.92 -10.08 8.34
CA THR A 40 10.75 -8.83 9.11
C THR A 40 12.05 -8.03 9.21
N ASP A 41 12.02 -6.75 9.57
CA ASP A 41 13.26 -5.94 9.72
C ASP A 41 14.09 -6.24 10.99
N GLY A 42 13.94 -7.44 11.56
CA GLY A 42 14.53 -7.82 12.84
C GLY A 42 13.64 -7.50 14.05
N ALA A 43 12.48 -6.87 13.85
CA ALA A 43 11.40 -6.86 14.85
C ALA A 43 10.56 -8.15 14.76
N GLY A 44 10.05 -8.62 15.90
CA GLY A 44 9.02 -9.67 15.88
C GLY A 44 7.77 -9.22 15.14
N VAL A 45 7.01 -10.17 14.57
CA VAL A 45 5.76 -9.86 13.84
C VAL A 45 4.76 -9.07 14.70
N GLU A 46 4.70 -9.35 16.00
CA GLU A 46 3.81 -8.65 16.94
C GLU A 46 4.34 -7.30 17.44
N GLU A 47 5.62 -7.00 17.21
CA GLU A 47 6.28 -5.81 17.78
C GLU A 47 5.99 -4.55 16.97
N THR A 48 5.52 -4.68 15.72
CA THR A 48 5.14 -3.55 14.88
C THR A 48 3.82 -3.81 14.17
N GLY A 49 3.02 -2.76 13.98
CA GLY A 49 1.75 -2.87 13.25
C GLY A 49 1.93 -3.27 11.77
N ILE A 50 3.06 -2.94 11.14
CA ILE A 50 3.31 -3.25 9.72
C ILE A 50 3.55 -4.75 9.54
N TYR A 51 4.52 -5.36 10.23
CA TYR A 51 4.83 -6.78 10.03
C TYR A 51 3.67 -7.67 10.46
N GLN A 52 2.93 -7.28 11.51
CA GLN A 52 1.70 -7.95 11.89
C GLN A 52 0.67 -7.93 10.75
N ALA A 53 0.46 -6.77 10.12
CA ALA A 53 -0.48 -6.64 9.02
C ALA A 53 -0.05 -7.48 7.82
N VAL A 54 1.24 -7.43 7.41
CA VAL A 54 1.77 -8.27 6.32
C VAL A 54 1.56 -9.74 6.63
N TRP A 55 1.95 -10.21 7.82
CA TRP A 55 1.78 -11.59 8.24
C TRP A 55 0.32 -12.02 8.17
N GLN A 56 -0.62 -11.23 8.70
CA GLN A 56 -2.05 -11.55 8.63
C GLN A 56 -2.55 -11.68 7.18
N GLY A 57 -2.05 -10.87 6.26
CA GLY A 57 -2.42 -10.96 4.84
C GLY A 57 -1.88 -12.22 4.17
N VAL A 58 -0.64 -12.59 4.49
CA VAL A 58 -0.01 -13.83 4.00
C VAL A 58 -0.66 -15.07 4.60
N GLU A 59 -0.92 -15.08 5.91
CA GLU A 59 -1.61 -16.17 6.62
C GLU A 59 -3.02 -16.36 6.08
N GLN A 60 -3.75 -15.27 5.83
CA GLN A 60 -5.06 -15.32 5.18
C GLN A 60 -4.97 -15.99 3.81
N PHE A 61 -4.02 -15.60 2.97
CA PHE A 61 -3.83 -16.21 1.65
C PHE A 61 -3.51 -17.72 1.75
N ALA A 62 -2.51 -18.07 2.56
CA ALA A 62 -2.04 -19.45 2.67
C ALA A 62 -3.13 -20.38 3.26
N GLY A 63 -3.98 -19.86 4.15
CA GLY A 63 -5.10 -20.62 4.73
C GLY A 63 -6.23 -20.97 3.76
N GLU A 64 -6.22 -20.45 2.52
CA GLU A 64 -7.25 -20.74 1.51
C GLU A 64 -6.94 -21.98 0.66
N SER A 65 -5.72 -22.53 0.75
CA SER A 65 -5.20 -23.57 -0.14
C SER A 65 -4.34 -24.59 0.64
N SER A 66 -3.47 -25.33 -0.08
CA SER A 66 -2.42 -26.18 0.52
C SER A 66 -1.10 -25.44 0.75
N ASP A 67 -1.08 -24.12 0.58
CA ASP A 67 0.13 -23.31 0.74
C ASP A 67 0.55 -23.23 2.22
N SER A 68 1.83 -22.95 2.44
CA SER A 68 2.39 -22.76 3.78
C SER A 68 3.04 -21.38 3.91
N ALA A 69 2.97 -20.81 5.11
CA ALA A 69 3.59 -19.54 5.41
C ALA A 69 4.38 -19.61 6.72
N GLU A 70 5.53 -18.95 6.76
CA GLU A 70 6.33 -18.78 7.97
C GLU A 70 6.96 -17.38 8.02
N ALA A 71 7.07 -16.82 9.23
CA ALA A 71 7.72 -15.54 9.45
C ALA A 71 9.14 -15.75 9.98
N TYR A 72 10.10 -15.05 9.38
CA TYR A 72 11.51 -15.12 9.73
C TYR A 72 11.96 -13.77 10.29
N VAL A 73 12.61 -13.81 11.45
CA VAL A 73 13.17 -12.63 12.12
C VAL A 73 14.69 -12.63 11.97
N PRO A 74 15.27 -11.68 11.22
CA PRO A 74 16.70 -11.52 11.11
C PRO A 74 17.40 -11.31 12.45
N GLY A 75 18.63 -11.81 12.56
CA GLY A 75 19.45 -11.65 13.77
C GLY A 75 19.97 -10.23 14.01
N GLY A 76 19.78 -9.32 13.05
CA GLY A 76 20.24 -7.93 13.09
C GLY A 76 19.47 -7.07 12.08
N LYS A 77 19.55 -5.75 12.26
CA LYS A 77 18.91 -4.75 11.37
C LYS A 77 19.88 -4.24 10.32
N ASP A 78 20.49 -5.15 9.58
CA ASP A 78 21.55 -4.88 8.62
C ASP A 78 21.43 -5.77 7.38
N LEU A 79 22.07 -5.34 6.29
CA LEU A 79 22.02 -5.99 4.99
C LEU A 79 22.37 -7.49 5.07
N ALA A 80 23.50 -7.81 5.71
CA ALA A 80 23.97 -9.19 5.81
C ALA A 80 23.00 -10.09 6.57
N SER A 81 22.37 -9.57 7.63
CA SER A 81 21.35 -10.29 8.38
C SER A 81 20.10 -10.55 7.54
N TYR A 82 19.65 -9.57 6.74
CA TYR A 82 18.50 -9.72 5.85
C TYR A 82 18.76 -10.75 4.75
N GLU A 83 19.91 -10.66 4.06
CA GLU A 83 20.30 -11.61 3.01
C GLU A 83 20.43 -13.03 3.55
N LYS A 84 21.11 -13.19 4.69
CA LYS A 84 21.25 -14.50 5.33
C LYS A 84 19.88 -15.10 5.65
N THR A 85 18.97 -14.30 6.21
CA THR A 85 17.63 -14.78 6.60
C THR A 85 16.80 -15.19 5.37
N MET A 86 16.89 -14.45 4.26
CA MET A 86 16.29 -14.86 2.99
C MET A 86 16.88 -16.19 2.49
N ALA A 87 18.22 -16.34 2.54
CA ALA A 87 18.88 -17.57 2.10
C ALA A 87 18.54 -18.78 2.99
N ASP A 88 18.41 -18.58 4.31
CA ASP A 88 17.95 -19.60 5.25
C ASP A 88 16.51 -20.03 4.89
N ALA A 89 15.59 -19.08 4.69
CA ALA A 89 14.20 -19.37 4.31
C ALA A 89 14.11 -20.14 2.98
N VAL A 90 14.94 -19.79 1.99
CA VAL A 90 15.04 -20.54 0.72
C VAL A 90 15.60 -21.94 0.93
N THR A 91 16.59 -22.10 1.82
CA THR A 91 17.13 -23.43 2.21
C THR A 91 16.07 -24.30 2.88
N ASP A 92 15.19 -23.68 3.69
CA ASP A 92 14.05 -24.33 4.34
C ASP A 92 12.89 -24.62 3.34
N GLY A 93 13.04 -24.17 2.09
CA GLY A 93 12.19 -24.52 0.96
C GLY A 93 11.21 -23.43 0.53
N ALA A 94 11.34 -22.20 1.03
CA ALA A 94 10.52 -21.08 0.57
C ALA A 94 10.76 -20.82 -0.93
N ASN A 95 9.68 -20.72 -1.69
CA ASN A 95 9.70 -20.34 -3.11
C ASN A 95 9.10 -18.95 -3.36
N VAL A 96 8.53 -18.32 -2.32
CA VAL A 96 8.11 -16.91 -2.31
C VAL A 96 8.66 -16.22 -1.07
N ILE A 97 9.26 -15.05 -1.27
CA ILE A 97 9.78 -14.19 -0.21
C ILE A 97 8.98 -12.88 -0.24
N VAL A 98 8.34 -12.54 0.87
CA VAL A 98 7.60 -11.29 1.06
C VAL A 98 8.35 -10.40 2.04
N CYS A 99 8.67 -9.18 1.59
CA CYS A 99 9.38 -8.16 2.37
C CYS A 99 8.69 -6.81 2.21
N THR A 100 8.98 -5.85 3.08
CA THR A 100 8.35 -4.54 3.02
C THR A 100 9.28 -3.39 3.38
N GLY A 101 9.23 -2.32 2.58
CA GLY A 101 9.87 -1.04 2.87
C GLY A 101 11.32 -0.93 2.40
N GLU A 102 11.86 0.27 2.60
CA GLU A 102 13.21 0.68 2.19
C GLU A 102 14.32 -0.19 2.80
N ALA A 103 14.10 -0.72 4.01
CA ALA A 103 15.06 -1.56 4.73
C ALA A 103 15.50 -2.80 3.93
N PHE A 104 14.68 -3.27 2.99
CA PHE A 104 14.94 -4.46 2.18
C PHE A 104 15.39 -4.16 0.74
N GLU A 105 15.49 -2.91 0.31
CA GLU A 105 15.84 -2.58 -1.09
C GLU A 105 17.17 -3.20 -1.52
N HIS A 106 18.18 -3.14 -0.66
CA HIS A 106 19.51 -3.67 -0.94
C HIS A 106 19.55 -5.21 -0.86
N ALA A 107 18.98 -5.79 0.20
CA ALA A 107 18.94 -7.23 0.36
C ALA A 107 18.18 -7.92 -0.78
N VAL A 108 17.02 -7.39 -1.17
CA VAL A 108 16.26 -7.92 -2.31
C VAL A 108 17.02 -7.69 -3.62
N TYR A 109 17.77 -6.59 -3.76
CA TYR A 109 18.57 -6.33 -4.96
C TYR A 109 19.60 -7.43 -5.25
N ASP A 110 20.26 -7.91 -4.19
CA ASP A 110 21.25 -8.98 -4.29
C ASP A 110 20.60 -10.36 -4.34
N MET A 111 19.59 -10.63 -3.51
CA MET A 111 18.92 -11.94 -3.44
C MET A 111 18.17 -12.30 -4.73
N GLN A 112 17.54 -11.34 -5.41
CA GLN A 112 16.90 -11.61 -6.71
C GLN A 112 17.89 -12.07 -7.80
N ARG A 113 19.19 -11.77 -7.65
CA ARG A 113 20.25 -12.23 -8.57
C ARG A 113 20.70 -13.65 -8.25
N MET A 114 20.76 -13.97 -6.95
CA MET A 114 21.25 -15.24 -6.42
C MET A 114 20.18 -16.34 -6.52
N GLU A 115 18.95 -16.03 -6.10
CA GLU A 115 17.84 -16.97 -6.01
C GLU A 115 16.86 -16.83 -7.18
N ARG A 116 17.28 -17.24 -8.37
CA ARG A 116 16.54 -16.99 -9.62
C ARG A 116 15.21 -17.73 -9.74
N ASP A 117 15.08 -18.85 -9.02
CA ASP A 117 13.86 -19.67 -9.04
C ASP A 117 12.84 -19.21 -7.99
N VAL A 118 13.25 -18.36 -7.04
CA VAL A 118 12.41 -17.81 -5.97
C VAL A 118 11.73 -16.52 -6.44
N ARG A 119 10.46 -16.36 -6.09
CA ARG A 119 9.71 -15.12 -6.31
C ARG A 119 9.90 -14.16 -5.13
N PHE A 120 10.20 -12.91 -5.41
CA PHE A 120 10.27 -11.84 -4.41
C PHE A 120 9.10 -10.88 -4.60
N ILE A 121 8.39 -10.57 -3.51
CA ILE A 121 7.40 -9.51 -3.44
C ILE A 121 7.92 -8.47 -2.45
N LEU A 122 8.29 -7.29 -2.95
CA LEU A 122 8.73 -6.17 -2.12
C LEU A 122 7.61 -5.13 -2.05
N LEU A 123 6.91 -5.08 -0.91
CA LEU A 123 5.87 -4.09 -0.65
C LEU A 123 6.51 -2.74 -0.30
N ASN A 124 6.01 -1.66 -0.89
CA ASN A 124 6.45 -0.28 -0.67
C ASN A 124 7.99 -0.09 -0.70
N GLY A 125 8.66 -0.72 -1.66
CA GLY A 125 10.11 -0.60 -1.85
C GLY A 125 10.52 -1.00 -3.26
N THR A 126 11.67 -0.50 -3.71
CA THR A 126 12.24 -0.86 -5.02
C THR A 126 13.66 -1.39 -4.85
N PRO A 127 13.99 -2.61 -5.31
CA PRO A 127 15.34 -3.13 -5.18
C PRO A 127 16.37 -2.18 -5.80
N ARG A 128 17.39 -1.83 -5.03
CA ARG A 128 18.40 -0.83 -5.35
C ARG A 128 19.77 -1.30 -4.91
N GLU A 129 20.79 -1.05 -5.70
CA GLU A 129 22.18 -1.18 -5.28
C GLU A 129 22.53 -0.10 -4.25
N GLU A 130 23.34 -0.41 -3.22
CA GLU A 130 23.65 0.50 -2.10
C GLU A 130 24.05 1.92 -2.55
N ASP A 131 24.91 2.01 -3.56
CA ASP A 131 25.35 3.27 -4.17
C ASP A 131 24.97 3.38 -5.66
N GLY A 132 23.89 2.72 -6.08
CA GLY A 132 23.60 2.51 -7.49
C GLY A 132 22.13 2.61 -7.90
N PRO A 133 21.81 2.20 -9.14
CA PRO A 133 20.48 2.36 -9.69
C PRO A 133 19.48 1.35 -9.10
N GLU A 134 18.20 1.70 -9.21
CA GLU A 134 17.11 0.73 -9.04
C GLU A 134 17.20 -0.34 -10.14
N LYS A 135 16.97 -1.60 -9.76
CA LYS A 135 16.84 -2.71 -10.72
C LYS A 135 15.91 -3.79 -10.21
N ILE A 136 14.83 -3.99 -10.93
CA ILE A 136 13.87 -5.06 -10.67
C ILE A 136 14.15 -6.20 -11.67
N ARG A 137 14.43 -7.41 -11.18
CA ARG A 137 14.60 -8.60 -12.03
C ARG A 137 13.27 -9.33 -12.22
N GLY A 138 13.19 -10.17 -13.24
CA GLY A 138 11.96 -10.87 -13.63
C GLY A 138 11.35 -11.81 -12.58
N ASN A 139 12.09 -12.13 -11.51
CA ASN A 139 11.60 -12.90 -10.37
C ASN A 139 11.18 -12.01 -9.18
N THR A 140 11.23 -10.68 -9.32
CA THR A 140 10.88 -9.71 -8.27
C THR A 140 9.75 -8.80 -8.71
N SER A 141 8.76 -8.61 -7.85
CA SER A 141 7.67 -7.65 -8.03
C SER A 141 7.77 -6.57 -6.97
N SER A 142 7.96 -5.31 -7.38
CA SER A 142 7.84 -4.16 -6.46
C SER A 142 6.41 -3.70 -6.42
N VAL A 143 5.77 -3.79 -5.26
CA VAL A 143 4.37 -3.46 -5.08
C VAL A 143 4.27 -2.12 -4.36
N MET A 144 3.83 -1.09 -5.06
CA MET A 144 3.68 0.26 -4.55
C MET A 144 2.19 0.58 -4.29
N LEU A 145 1.91 1.58 -3.47
CA LEU A 145 0.56 2.11 -3.28
C LEU A 145 0.22 3.23 -4.28
N ALA A 146 -1.07 3.39 -4.58
CA ALA A 146 -1.62 4.56 -5.24
C ALA A 146 -1.59 5.80 -4.30
N LYS A 147 -0.44 6.47 -4.23
CA LYS A 147 -0.17 7.60 -3.32
C LYS A 147 -1.19 8.74 -3.42
N GLU A 148 -1.71 9.01 -4.62
CA GLU A 148 -2.77 10.00 -4.79
C GLU A 148 -4.07 9.63 -4.07
N GLN A 149 -4.44 8.35 -4.00
CA GLN A 149 -5.61 7.91 -3.26
C GLN A 149 -5.40 8.00 -1.74
N ALA A 150 -4.17 7.79 -1.28
CA ALA A 150 -3.81 7.95 0.13
C ALA A 150 -3.96 9.42 0.55
N GLY A 151 -3.40 10.32 -0.27
CA GLY A 151 -3.59 11.76 -0.07
C GLY A 151 -5.06 12.16 -0.09
N PHE A 152 -5.83 11.64 -1.04
CA PHE A 152 -7.27 11.90 -1.11
C PHE A 152 -7.99 11.51 0.18
N LEU A 153 -7.75 10.32 0.71
CA LEU A 153 -8.36 9.87 1.97
C LEU A 153 -7.95 10.75 3.15
N ALA A 154 -6.68 11.16 3.23
CA ALA A 154 -6.20 12.06 4.28
C ALA A 154 -6.94 13.41 4.26
N GLY A 155 -7.04 14.03 3.09
CA GLY A 155 -7.68 15.34 2.91
C GLY A 155 -9.18 15.28 3.14
N TYR A 156 -9.83 14.27 2.56
CA TYR A 156 -11.26 14.04 2.70
C TYR A 156 -11.64 13.82 4.17
N ALA A 157 -10.92 12.94 4.87
CA ALA A 157 -11.18 12.65 6.28
C ALA A 157 -10.91 13.84 7.19
N ALA A 158 -9.87 14.65 6.93
CA ALA A 158 -9.59 15.85 7.72
C ALA A 158 -10.73 16.86 7.67
N VAL A 159 -11.28 17.13 6.47
CA VAL A 159 -12.41 18.05 6.33
C VAL A 159 -13.69 17.45 6.91
N LYS A 160 -13.96 16.16 6.69
CA LYS A 160 -15.14 15.49 7.29
C LYS A 160 -15.08 15.40 8.81
N GLU A 161 -13.89 15.37 9.40
CA GLU A 161 -13.70 15.49 10.85
C GLU A 161 -14.07 16.90 11.36
N GLY A 162 -14.06 17.91 10.48
CA GLY A 162 -14.43 19.30 10.79
C GLY A 162 -13.25 20.27 10.77
N TYR A 163 -12.08 19.85 10.28
CA TYR A 163 -10.93 20.74 10.13
C TYR A 163 -11.00 21.52 8.82
N VAL A 164 -10.70 22.81 8.88
CA VAL A 164 -10.83 23.73 7.74
C VAL A 164 -9.59 24.61 7.52
N SER A 165 -8.63 24.62 8.46
CA SER A 165 -7.32 25.23 8.28
C SER A 165 -6.28 24.12 8.24
N LEU A 166 -5.75 23.84 7.06
CA LEU A 166 -5.01 22.61 6.76
C LEU A 166 -3.62 22.94 6.19
N GLY A 167 -2.71 21.98 6.28
CA GLY A 167 -1.38 22.05 5.72
C GLY A 167 -0.98 20.77 4.99
N PHE A 168 -0.18 20.90 3.95
CA PHE A 168 0.56 19.81 3.33
C PHE A 168 2.05 20.13 3.35
N LEU A 169 2.84 19.23 3.93
CA LEU A 169 4.29 19.34 4.01
C LEU A 169 4.93 18.09 3.41
N GLY A 170 5.26 18.14 2.12
CA GLY A 170 6.00 17.06 1.46
C GLY A 170 7.50 17.31 1.52
N GLY A 171 8.30 16.24 1.46
CA GLY A 171 9.74 16.33 1.25
C GLY A 171 10.11 16.94 -0.11
N VAL A 172 11.24 16.52 -0.68
CA VAL A 172 11.66 17.06 -1.99
C VAL A 172 10.57 16.80 -3.02
N LYS A 173 10.34 17.77 -3.93
CA LYS A 173 9.33 17.70 -4.98
C LYS A 173 9.65 16.57 -5.98
N SER A 174 9.27 15.36 -5.63
CA SER A 174 9.34 14.13 -6.41
C SER A 174 7.97 13.77 -6.98
N GLU A 175 7.90 12.86 -7.95
CA GLU A 175 6.62 12.35 -8.47
C GLU A 175 5.76 11.75 -7.34
N GLU A 176 6.40 11.11 -6.36
CA GLU A 176 5.72 10.48 -5.23
C GLU A 176 5.09 11.51 -4.29
N ASN A 177 5.85 12.53 -3.90
CA ASN A 177 5.38 13.61 -3.03
C ASN A 177 4.32 14.48 -3.73
N ILE A 178 4.44 14.66 -5.05
CA ILE A 178 3.40 15.31 -5.87
C ILE A 178 2.08 14.54 -5.80
N ARG A 179 2.11 13.20 -5.89
CA ARG A 179 0.89 12.39 -5.84
C ARG A 179 0.18 12.51 -4.49
N TYR A 180 0.91 12.40 -3.38
CA TYR A 180 0.32 12.59 -2.05
C TYR A 180 -0.32 13.96 -1.91
N GLY A 181 0.40 15.04 -2.21
CA GLY A 181 -0.13 16.39 -2.08
C GLY A 181 -1.29 16.69 -3.02
N SER A 182 -1.23 16.20 -4.26
CA SER A 182 -2.31 16.37 -5.23
C SER A 182 -3.57 15.63 -4.82
N GLY A 183 -3.42 14.41 -4.30
CA GLY A 183 -4.52 13.65 -3.70
C GLY A 183 -5.15 14.42 -2.54
N TYR A 184 -4.32 14.95 -1.64
CA TYR A 184 -4.76 15.70 -0.46
C TYR A 184 -5.65 16.88 -0.81
N LEU A 185 -5.25 17.70 -1.79
CA LEU A 185 -6.07 18.82 -2.25
C LEU A 185 -7.40 18.37 -2.86
N GLN A 186 -7.40 17.31 -3.67
CA GLN A 186 -8.64 16.76 -4.26
C GLN A 186 -9.60 16.21 -3.20
N GLY A 187 -9.07 15.54 -2.17
CA GLY A 187 -9.87 15.02 -1.05
C GLY A 187 -10.48 16.13 -0.21
N ILE A 188 -9.71 17.18 0.09
CA ILE A 188 -10.19 18.38 0.79
C ILE A 188 -11.33 19.01 0.01
N ASP A 189 -11.14 19.23 -1.29
CA ASP A 189 -12.10 19.93 -2.14
C ASP A 189 -13.43 19.18 -2.21
N GLN A 190 -13.39 17.87 -2.46
CA GLN A 190 -14.59 17.04 -2.52
C GLN A 190 -15.33 17.01 -1.17
N ALA A 191 -14.62 16.87 -0.06
CA ALA A 191 -15.26 16.87 1.25
C ALA A 191 -15.89 18.23 1.58
N ALA A 192 -15.25 19.34 1.19
CA ALA A 192 -15.74 20.69 1.37
C ALA A 192 -17.00 20.94 0.52
N GLU A 193 -17.02 20.51 -0.74
CA GLU A 193 -18.20 20.54 -1.62
C GLU A 193 -19.38 19.79 -0.99
N GLU A 194 -19.16 18.54 -0.56
CA GLU A 194 -20.20 17.70 0.05
C GLU A 194 -20.73 18.27 1.37
N MET A 195 -19.93 19.11 2.06
CA MET A 195 -20.33 19.80 3.30
C MET A 195 -20.92 21.19 3.04
N GLY A 196 -20.96 21.65 1.78
CA GLY A 196 -21.45 22.97 1.41
C GLY A 196 -20.58 24.12 1.94
N LEU A 197 -19.28 23.88 2.13
CA LEU A 197 -18.32 24.90 2.57
C LEU A 197 -17.91 25.78 1.38
N SER A 198 -17.75 27.08 1.63
CA SER A 198 -17.19 28.00 0.64
C SER A 198 -15.66 27.92 0.61
N PRO A 199 -15.00 28.24 -0.52
CA PRO A 199 -13.54 28.20 -0.62
C PRO A 199 -12.81 29.10 0.38
N GLU A 200 -13.44 30.15 0.91
CA GLU A 200 -12.86 31.01 1.95
C GLU A 200 -12.89 30.36 3.34
N GLN A 201 -13.77 29.37 3.56
CA GLN A 201 -13.87 28.66 4.83
C GLN A 201 -12.78 27.61 4.98
N VAL A 202 -12.32 27.02 3.88
CA VAL A 202 -11.30 25.96 3.86
C VAL A 202 -10.01 26.51 3.27
N THR A 203 -8.96 26.59 4.07
CA THR A 203 -7.64 27.10 3.65
C THR A 203 -6.58 26.01 3.76
N VAL A 204 -5.68 25.94 2.78
CA VAL A 204 -4.61 24.95 2.74
C VAL A 204 -3.28 25.66 2.52
N ARG A 205 -2.30 25.45 3.41
CA ARG A 205 -0.90 25.82 3.17
C ARG A 205 -0.19 24.64 2.53
N PHE A 206 0.49 24.83 1.41
CA PHE A 206 1.03 23.73 0.63
C PHE A 206 2.50 23.96 0.32
N ARG A 207 3.38 23.04 0.77
CA ARG A 207 4.82 23.20 0.60
C ARG A 207 5.53 21.88 0.32
N PHE A 208 6.53 21.94 -0.57
CA PHE A 208 7.59 20.93 -0.72
C PHE A 208 8.91 21.47 -0.15
N LEU A 209 9.80 20.58 0.26
CA LEU A 209 11.16 20.95 0.65
C LEU A 209 12.05 21.20 -0.57
N ASP A 210 12.97 22.14 -0.45
CA ASP A 210 14.00 22.43 -1.47
C ASP A 210 15.12 21.37 -1.51
N GLY A 211 15.26 20.57 -0.45
CA GLY A 211 16.29 19.54 -0.31
C GLY A 211 15.95 18.55 0.80
N ASN A 212 16.78 17.52 0.97
CA ASN A 212 16.51 16.41 1.91
C ASN A 212 16.70 16.79 3.39
N SER A 213 17.25 17.96 3.70
CA SER A 213 17.53 18.38 5.08
C SER A 213 16.48 19.34 5.63
N ILE A 214 16.14 19.14 6.91
CA ILE A 214 15.28 20.06 7.66
C ILE A 214 16.09 21.30 8.04
N SER A 215 15.82 22.43 7.37
CA SER A 215 16.50 23.70 7.62
C SER A 215 15.89 24.45 8.82
N PRO A 216 16.65 25.34 9.50
CA PRO A 216 16.08 26.20 10.54
C PRO A 216 14.94 27.09 10.07
N SER A 217 14.96 27.55 8.81
CA SER A 217 13.86 28.33 8.24
C SER A 217 12.60 27.50 8.08
N LEU A 218 12.72 26.25 7.60
CA LEU A 218 11.59 25.33 7.48
C LEU A 218 10.96 25.04 8.85
N MET A 219 11.81 24.76 9.84
CA MET A 219 11.34 24.55 11.21
C MET A 219 10.53 25.75 11.70
N GLN A 220 11.02 26.97 11.48
CA GLN A 220 10.29 28.18 11.84
C GLN A 220 8.97 28.31 11.08
N THR A 221 8.95 28.02 9.77
CA THR A 221 7.72 28.06 8.96
C THR A 221 6.65 27.10 9.48
N VAL A 222 6.98 25.83 9.74
CA VAL A 222 5.99 24.84 10.20
C VAL A 222 5.46 25.19 11.60
N LYS A 223 6.31 25.77 12.47
CA LYS A 223 5.85 26.32 13.76
C LYS A 223 4.85 27.45 13.57
N GLU A 224 5.15 28.38 12.66
CA GLU A 224 4.25 29.49 12.33
C GLU A 224 2.92 29.01 11.75
N TRP A 225 2.90 27.91 10.99
CA TRP A 225 1.65 27.30 10.50
C TRP A 225 0.70 27.00 11.66
N TYR A 226 1.16 26.26 12.67
CA TYR A 226 0.33 25.92 13.83
C TYR A 226 0.00 27.14 14.69
N GLN A 227 0.95 28.05 14.92
CA GLN A 227 0.71 29.29 15.66
C GLN A 227 -0.35 30.19 15.00
N GLN A 228 -0.46 30.14 13.67
CA GLN A 228 -1.46 30.87 12.89
C GLN A 228 -2.77 30.08 12.72
N GLY A 229 -2.93 28.97 13.44
CA GLY A 229 -4.19 28.22 13.49
C GLY A 229 -4.33 27.16 12.41
N CYS A 230 -3.23 26.69 11.78
CA CYS A 230 -3.26 25.43 11.05
C CYS A 230 -3.65 24.30 12.01
N GLN A 231 -4.69 23.55 11.69
CA GLN A 231 -5.28 22.53 12.56
C GLN A 231 -4.71 21.15 12.28
N VAL A 232 -4.43 20.82 11.01
CA VAL A 232 -3.90 19.53 10.59
C VAL A 232 -2.86 19.70 9.50
N VAL A 233 -1.69 19.08 9.65
CA VAL A 233 -0.69 18.96 8.57
C VAL A 233 -0.59 17.52 8.10
N TYR A 234 -0.81 17.27 6.81
CA TYR A 234 -0.42 16.01 6.18
C TYR A 234 1.05 16.08 5.77
N ALA A 235 1.90 15.27 6.41
CA ALA A 235 3.33 15.30 6.22
C ALA A 235 3.82 14.03 5.50
N CYS A 236 4.65 14.20 4.47
CA CYS A 236 5.19 13.10 3.67
C CYS A 236 6.71 13.08 3.77
N ASP A 237 7.28 11.88 3.93
CA ASP A 237 8.68 11.59 4.26
C ASP A 237 9.02 11.75 5.75
N SER A 238 10.01 10.99 6.21
CA SER A 238 10.37 10.86 7.64
C SER A 238 10.75 12.19 8.32
N GLY A 239 11.48 13.05 7.62
CA GLY A 239 11.88 14.38 8.12
C GLY A 239 10.67 15.30 8.33
N PRO A 240 9.86 15.56 7.29
CA PRO A 240 8.60 16.29 7.41
C PRO A 240 7.63 15.72 8.45
N GLU A 241 7.44 14.39 8.51
CA GLU A 241 6.61 13.71 9.51
C GLU A 241 7.07 14.04 10.93
N LEU A 242 8.37 13.89 11.22
CA LEU A 242 8.94 14.24 12.53
C LEU A 242 8.73 15.73 12.87
N LEU A 243 9.07 16.62 11.94
CA LEU A 243 8.95 18.07 12.16
C LEU A 243 7.50 18.49 12.42
N ALA A 244 6.55 17.95 11.64
CA ALA A 244 5.14 18.26 11.79
C ALA A 244 4.61 17.79 13.16
N ARG A 245 5.02 16.60 13.61
CA ARG A 245 4.62 16.06 14.94
C ARG A 245 5.17 16.91 16.08
N GLU A 246 6.47 17.17 16.10
CA GLU A 246 7.10 18.01 17.13
C GLU A 246 6.45 19.41 17.18
N SER A 247 6.12 19.98 16.01
CA SER A 247 5.46 21.28 15.94
C SER A 247 4.00 21.23 16.43
N ALA A 248 3.24 20.20 16.06
CA ALA A 248 1.87 20.03 16.54
C ALA A 248 1.81 19.82 18.05
N GLU A 249 2.77 19.08 18.63
CA GLU A 249 2.88 18.92 20.08
C GLU A 249 3.20 20.23 20.79
N ALA A 250 4.10 21.04 20.23
CA ALA A 250 4.54 22.27 20.85
C ALA A 250 3.49 23.40 20.76
N TYR A 251 2.71 23.45 19.68
CA TYR A 251 1.83 24.60 19.37
C TYR A 251 0.34 24.24 19.28
N GLY A 252 0.00 22.96 19.44
CA GLY A 252 -1.34 22.44 19.23
C GLY A 252 -1.64 22.19 17.75
N GLY A 253 -2.60 21.32 17.49
CA GLY A 253 -2.94 20.85 16.15
C GLY A 253 -2.77 19.34 16.03
N LYS A 254 -2.80 18.86 14.78
CA LYS A 254 -2.73 17.45 14.45
C LYS A 254 -1.84 17.18 13.24
N VAL A 255 -1.41 15.94 13.11
CA VAL A 255 -0.64 15.44 11.96
C VAL A 255 -1.32 14.23 11.35
N ILE A 256 -1.26 14.12 10.03
CA ILE A 256 -1.52 12.87 9.32
C ILE A 256 -0.18 12.37 8.77
N ASP A 257 0.15 11.12 9.07
CA ASP A 257 1.38 10.46 8.59
C ASP A 257 1.12 9.62 7.33
N THR A 258 2.16 9.30 6.57
CA THR A 258 2.05 8.51 5.33
C THR A 258 2.40 7.03 5.49
N ARG A 259 3.18 6.67 6.52
CA ARG A 259 3.84 5.36 6.62
C ARG A 259 3.38 4.54 7.81
N MET A 260 3.87 4.89 8.99
CA MET A 260 3.64 4.15 10.24
C MET A 260 2.63 4.89 11.09
N ASP A 261 1.88 4.14 11.88
CA ASP A 261 1.08 4.73 12.94
C ASP A 261 2.00 5.17 14.09
N GLU A 262 2.31 6.46 14.10
CA GLU A 262 3.12 7.10 15.12
C GLU A 262 2.28 7.63 16.29
N SER A 263 0.99 7.30 16.37
CA SER A 263 0.13 7.71 17.49
C SER A 263 0.57 7.19 18.87
N PRO A 264 1.27 6.05 19.02
CA PRO A 264 1.89 5.70 20.30
C PRO A 264 3.01 6.65 20.71
N GLN A 265 3.64 7.33 19.75
CA GLN A 265 4.74 8.28 19.98
C GLN A 265 4.23 9.70 20.17
N SER A 266 3.06 10.04 19.61
CA SER A 266 2.50 11.38 19.67
C SER A 266 0.96 11.40 19.64
N ALA A 267 0.36 12.01 20.66
CA ALA A 267 -1.10 12.25 20.70
C ALA A 267 -1.58 13.29 19.65
N SER A 268 -0.65 13.95 18.96
CA SER A 268 -0.93 14.86 17.86
C SER A 268 -1.22 14.12 16.55
N VAL A 269 -0.88 12.83 16.43
CA VAL A 269 -1.22 12.04 15.24
C VAL A 269 -2.73 11.82 15.19
N LEU A 270 -3.37 12.35 14.16
CA LEU A 270 -4.79 12.14 13.87
C LEU A 270 -5.02 10.76 13.26
N THR A 271 -4.23 10.40 12.26
CA THR A 271 -4.30 9.11 11.56
C THR A 271 -3.05 8.93 10.70
N SER A 272 -2.88 7.74 10.13
CA SER A 272 -1.98 7.49 9.01
C SER A 272 -2.77 7.15 7.74
N ALA A 273 -2.30 7.64 6.59
CA ALA A 273 -2.89 7.44 5.27
C ALA A 273 -1.81 6.89 4.32
N GLY A 274 -1.87 5.58 4.06
CA GLY A 274 -0.79 4.86 3.40
C GLY A 274 -1.22 3.50 2.90
N MET A 275 -0.28 2.56 2.83
CA MET A 275 -0.55 1.21 2.35
C MET A 275 -1.33 0.43 3.42
N ASP A 276 -2.43 -0.23 3.05
CA ASP A 276 -3.01 -1.28 3.89
C ASP A 276 -2.19 -2.56 3.64
N TYR A 277 -1.13 -2.73 4.43
CA TYR A 277 -0.15 -3.79 4.27
C TYR A 277 -0.75 -5.20 4.30
N ARG A 278 -1.84 -5.41 5.04
CA ARG A 278 -2.52 -6.70 5.08
C ARG A 278 -3.18 -7.01 3.75
N GLN A 279 -3.96 -6.07 3.24
CA GLN A 279 -4.62 -6.22 1.94
C GLN A 279 -3.62 -6.25 0.79
N ALA A 280 -2.57 -5.43 0.84
CA ALA A 280 -1.51 -5.43 -0.15
C ALA A 280 -0.77 -6.78 -0.21
N ALA A 281 -0.42 -7.37 0.94
CA ALA A 281 0.22 -8.69 0.98
C ALA A 281 -0.70 -9.77 0.40
N TYR A 282 -1.95 -9.83 0.88
CA TYR A 282 -2.97 -10.78 0.42
C TYR A 282 -3.19 -10.70 -1.10
N HIS A 283 -3.48 -9.50 -1.61
CA HIS A 283 -3.77 -9.30 -3.01
C HIS A 283 -2.54 -9.46 -3.91
N SER A 284 -1.33 -9.17 -3.43
CA SER A 284 -0.11 -9.46 -4.19
C SER A 284 0.06 -10.96 -4.41
N LEU A 285 -0.18 -11.77 -3.37
CA LEU A 285 -0.14 -13.23 -3.50
C LEU A 285 -1.26 -13.77 -4.39
N LYS A 286 -2.48 -13.22 -4.31
CA LYS A 286 -3.56 -13.55 -5.26
C LYS A 286 -3.21 -13.21 -6.70
N LEU A 287 -2.65 -12.03 -6.95
CA LEU A 287 -2.19 -11.64 -8.27
C LEU A 287 -1.04 -12.54 -8.75
N LEU A 288 -0.14 -12.97 -7.85
CA LEU A 288 0.92 -13.93 -8.18
C LEU A 288 0.34 -15.30 -8.58
N GLU A 289 -0.59 -15.84 -7.78
CA GLU A 289 -1.30 -17.10 -8.04
C GLU A 289 -2.05 -17.06 -9.39
N GLU A 290 -2.66 -15.92 -9.73
CA GLU A 290 -3.37 -15.71 -10.99
C GLU A 290 -2.43 -15.43 -12.19
N GLY A 291 -1.12 -15.32 -11.98
CA GLY A 291 -0.15 -14.94 -13.01
C GLY A 291 -0.29 -13.48 -13.48
N LYS A 292 -0.88 -12.62 -12.66
CA LYS A 292 -1.16 -11.20 -12.92
C LYS A 292 -0.26 -10.24 -12.14
N LEU A 293 0.63 -10.75 -11.29
CA LEU A 293 1.69 -9.96 -10.66
C LEU A 293 2.98 -10.09 -11.50
N PRO A 294 3.31 -9.10 -12.35
CA PRO A 294 4.47 -9.18 -13.21
C PRO A 294 5.77 -8.96 -12.41
N GLY A 295 6.75 -9.84 -12.64
CA GLY A 295 8.10 -9.61 -12.19
C GLY A 295 8.88 -8.69 -13.13
N GLY A 296 9.87 -7.97 -12.60
CA GLY A 296 10.72 -7.06 -13.36
C GLY A 296 10.21 -5.62 -13.43
N GLU A 297 9.08 -5.30 -12.81
CA GLU A 297 8.50 -3.96 -12.81
C GLU A 297 7.80 -3.57 -11.50
N LYS A 298 7.35 -2.33 -11.42
CA LYS A 298 6.54 -1.80 -10.31
C LYS A 298 5.07 -2.03 -10.61
N THR A 299 4.38 -2.73 -9.71
CA THR A 299 2.92 -2.83 -9.70
C THR A 299 2.35 -1.84 -8.69
N VAL A 300 1.36 -1.05 -9.07
CA VAL A 300 0.68 -0.13 -8.15
C VAL A 300 -0.66 -0.75 -7.74
N LEU A 301 -0.83 -0.99 -6.44
CA LEU A 301 -2.12 -1.36 -5.88
C LEU A 301 -2.87 -0.10 -5.43
N ASP A 302 -4.06 0.07 -5.99
CA ASP A 302 -5.01 1.11 -5.60
C ASP A 302 -6.07 0.53 -4.65
N ALA A 303 -7.07 1.33 -4.29
CA ALA A 303 -8.15 0.93 -3.40
C ALA A 303 -8.93 -0.30 -3.88
N SER A 304 -8.94 -0.62 -5.18
CA SER A 304 -9.65 -1.80 -5.72
C SER A 304 -9.00 -3.12 -5.30
N TYR A 305 -7.71 -3.09 -4.96
CA TYR A 305 -6.94 -4.20 -4.40
C TYR A 305 -6.59 -3.99 -2.92
N GLY A 306 -7.28 -3.05 -2.24
CA GLY A 306 -6.94 -2.65 -0.89
C GLY A 306 -5.50 -2.16 -0.72
N GLY A 307 -4.86 -1.63 -1.77
CA GLY A 307 -3.48 -1.16 -1.72
C GLY A 307 -3.28 0.12 -0.92
N VAL A 308 -4.37 0.77 -0.52
CA VAL A 308 -4.39 2.05 0.19
C VAL A 308 -5.47 2.03 1.27
N GLY A 309 -5.20 2.71 2.38
CA GLY A 309 -6.14 2.83 3.48
C GLY A 309 -5.86 4.00 4.41
N LEU A 310 -6.84 4.24 5.27
CA LEU A 310 -6.75 5.18 6.38
C LEU A 310 -6.91 4.40 7.68
N ARG A 311 -6.06 4.68 8.66
CA ARG A 311 -6.21 4.07 9.98
C ARG A 311 -7.42 4.65 10.70
N ILE A 312 -8.47 3.85 10.85
CA ILE A 312 -9.69 4.27 11.58
C ILE A 312 -9.65 3.85 13.04
N ALA A 313 -9.30 2.60 13.31
CA ALA A 313 -9.24 2.10 14.68
C ALA A 313 -8.06 2.72 15.45
N GLY A 314 -8.35 3.29 16.62
CA GLY A 314 -7.38 3.99 17.46
C GLY A 314 -6.96 5.37 16.93
N SER A 315 -7.62 5.88 15.89
CA SER A 315 -7.35 7.21 15.34
C SER A 315 -7.79 8.31 16.29
N GLY A 316 -7.33 9.53 16.02
CA GLY A 316 -7.79 10.74 16.71
C GLY A 316 -9.13 11.29 16.19
N PHE A 317 -9.81 10.59 15.27
CA PHE A 317 -11.11 11.01 14.75
C PHE A 317 -12.21 10.92 15.81
N SER A 318 -13.08 11.91 15.82
CA SER A 318 -14.25 12.00 16.70
C SER A 318 -15.56 12.16 15.93
N ALA A 319 -15.51 12.74 14.73
CA ALA A 319 -16.66 12.97 13.86
C ALA A 319 -16.60 12.12 12.59
N PHE A 320 -15.42 11.87 12.02
CA PHE A 320 -15.24 11.00 10.86
C PHE A 320 -15.33 9.52 11.29
N THR A 321 -16.40 8.87 10.85
CA THR A 321 -16.77 7.52 11.27
C THR A 321 -16.21 6.43 10.36
N LYS A 322 -16.17 5.19 10.88
CA LYS A 322 -15.82 4.01 10.09
C LYS A 322 -16.76 3.80 8.91
N GLU A 323 -18.04 4.13 9.06
CA GLU A 323 -19.05 4.03 8.01
C GLU A 323 -18.78 5.02 6.87
N GLN A 324 -18.39 6.26 7.20
CA GLN A 324 -17.97 7.25 6.20
C GLN A 324 -16.68 6.81 5.51
N TYR A 325 -15.69 6.30 6.26
CA TYR A 325 -14.49 5.71 5.68
C TYR A 325 -14.80 4.58 4.70
N ASN A 326 -15.60 3.59 5.12
CA ASN A 326 -15.99 2.47 4.27
C ASN A 326 -16.69 2.93 3.00
N THR A 327 -17.52 3.98 3.09
CA THR A 327 -18.21 4.56 1.93
C THR A 327 -17.21 5.16 0.95
N VAL A 328 -16.29 6.02 1.41
CA VAL A 328 -15.35 6.71 0.51
C VAL A 328 -14.32 5.76 -0.09
N ILE A 329 -13.80 4.79 0.67
CA ILE A 329 -12.85 3.80 0.15
C ILE A 329 -13.51 2.88 -0.90
N GLN A 330 -14.80 2.53 -0.74
CA GLN A 330 -15.55 1.77 -1.75
C GLN A 330 -15.77 2.56 -3.04
N LYS A 331 -16.00 3.87 -2.94
CA LYS A 331 -16.11 4.74 -4.11
C LYS A 331 -14.79 4.88 -4.86
N LEU A 332 -13.66 4.93 -4.15
CA LEU A 332 -12.32 4.84 -4.77
C LEU A 332 -12.10 3.49 -5.43
N ALA A 333 -12.42 2.40 -4.73
CA ALA A 333 -12.23 1.02 -5.22
C ALA A 333 -13.06 0.71 -6.47
N SER A 334 -14.29 1.25 -6.57
CA SER A 334 -15.17 1.07 -7.73
C SER A 334 -14.86 2.04 -8.88
N GLY A 335 -14.03 3.06 -8.65
CA GLY A 335 -13.72 4.11 -9.62
C GLY A 335 -14.85 5.15 -9.81
N GLU A 336 -15.82 5.20 -8.89
CA GLU A 336 -16.80 6.30 -8.80
C GLU A 336 -16.07 7.62 -8.48
N ILE A 337 -15.14 7.58 -7.53
CA ILE A 337 -14.20 8.68 -7.29
C ILE A 337 -12.91 8.39 -8.07
N LYS A 338 -12.51 9.34 -8.92
CA LYS A 338 -11.27 9.27 -9.69
C LYS A 338 -10.32 10.38 -9.25
N VAL A 339 -9.19 9.98 -8.71
CA VAL A 339 -8.16 10.92 -8.23
C VAL A 339 -7.11 11.13 -9.32
N SER A 340 -6.87 12.38 -9.68
CA SER A 340 -5.81 12.77 -10.61
C SER A 340 -4.43 12.48 -10.01
N LYS A 341 -3.57 11.88 -10.83
CA LYS A 341 -2.15 11.62 -10.54
C LYS A 341 -1.24 12.80 -10.89
N GLN A 342 -1.77 13.82 -11.57
CA GLN A 342 -1.02 14.99 -12.03
C GLN A 342 -0.78 15.97 -10.88
N ASP A 343 0.25 16.82 -11.01
CA ASP A 343 0.48 17.95 -10.12
C ASP A 343 -0.66 18.98 -10.27
N VAL A 344 -1.65 18.91 -9.37
CA VAL A 344 -2.81 19.82 -9.42
C VAL A 344 -2.45 21.26 -9.07
N THR A 345 -1.33 21.47 -8.38
CA THR A 345 -0.85 22.81 -8.00
C THR A 345 -0.42 23.66 -9.19
N GLN A 346 -0.16 23.03 -10.36
CA GLN A 346 0.14 23.75 -11.60
C GLN A 346 -1.07 24.52 -12.14
N ASN A 347 -2.30 24.06 -11.87
CA ASN A 347 -3.52 24.71 -12.34
C ASN A 347 -4.74 24.19 -11.57
N LEU A 348 -5.01 24.76 -10.39
CA LEU A 348 -6.11 24.36 -9.51
C LEU A 348 -7.47 24.34 -10.22
N ASN A 349 -7.77 25.38 -11.02
CA ASN A 349 -9.02 25.51 -11.76
C ASN A 349 -9.22 24.39 -12.79
N LYS A 350 -8.16 23.95 -13.48
CA LYS A 350 -8.21 22.84 -14.45
C LYS A 350 -8.59 21.52 -13.77
N PHE A 351 -8.18 21.33 -12.53
CA PHE A 351 -8.47 20.14 -11.74
C PHE A 351 -9.67 20.33 -10.81
N GLU A 352 -10.46 21.38 -11.04
CA GLU A 352 -11.71 21.67 -10.34
C GLU A 352 -11.55 21.82 -8.81
N ILE A 353 -10.38 22.25 -8.34
CA ILE A 353 -10.15 22.59 -6.93
C ILE A 353 -10.76 23.97 -6.65
N ASN A 354 -12.05 24.00 -6.30
CA ASN A 354 -12.86 25.23 -6.25
C ASN A 354 -13.48 25.49 -4.86
N HIS A 355 -13.39 24.55 -3.94
CA HIS A 355 -14.00 24.58 -2.60
C HIS A 355 -12.95 24.75 -1.49
N SER A 356 -11.72 25.11 -1.84
CA SER A 356 -10.65 25.45 -0.90
C SER A 356 -9.71 26.53 -1.45
N THR A 357 -9.21 27.38 -0.55
CA THR A 357 -8.16 28.36 -0.85
C THR A 357 -6.79 27.74 -0.61
N VAL A 358 -6.04 27.45 -1.68
CA VAL A 358 -4.71 26.83 -1.60
C VAL A 358 -3.61 27.89 -1.72
N ASN A 359 -2.78 28.00 -0.69
CA ASN A 359 -1.60 28.86 -0.63
C ASN A 359 -0.35 28.02 -0.87
N ILE A 360 0.18 28.05 -2.09
CA ILE A 360 1.42 27.36 -2.47
C ILE A 360 2.61 28.19 -1.97
N GLU A 361 3.43 27.60 -1.10
CA GLU A 361 4.60 28.22 -0.50
C GLU A 361 5.89 27.69 -1.14
N SER A 362 6.88 28.58 -1.24
CA SER A 362 8.25 28.26 -1.61
C SER A 362 9.08 27.91 -0.39
#